data_AF-A0A484ZVK2-F1
#
_entry.id   AF-A0A484ZVK2-F1
#
_cell.length_a   1.000
_cell.length_b   1.000
_cell.length_c   1.000
_cell.angle_alpha   90.00
_cell.angle_beta   90.00
_cell.angle_gamma   90.00
#
_symmetry.space_group_name_H-M   'P 1'
#
loop_
_entity.id
_entity.type
_entity.pdbx_description
1 polymer ?
#
loop_
_entity_poly.entity_id
_entity_poly.type
_entity_poly.pdbx_seq_one_letter_code
_entity_poly.pdbx_strand_id
1 'polypeptide(L)'
;MFWVQYFSVYGWGGIGIGLCGGLGLAILTLGFGLPIGSPPVDVILIIMTVVVAASALQAAGGMDYLVRVAGAFMRRNPKYINIIAPVITWTMTIMAGTGFIVFSTLPLLLRWLKSRVFVHPGR
;
A
#
# COMPACT_ATOMS: atom_id res chain seq x y z
N MET A 1 -14.97 -6.00 -2.67
CA MET A 1 -15.05 -4.53 -2.54
C MET A 1 -16.23 -4.09 -1.68
N PHE A 2 -17.45 -4.64 -1.85
CA PHE A 2 -18.62 -4.28 -1.05
C PHE A 2 -18.56 -4.62 0.46
N TRP A 3 -17.96 -5.75 0.85
CA TRP A 3 -17.88 -6.16 2.27
C TRP A 3 -16.91 -5.30 3.13
N VAL A 4 -15.82 -4.83 2.52
CA VAL A 4 -14.79 -4.02 3.21
C VAL A 4 -15.34 -2.62 3.53
N GLN A 5 -16.20 -2.07 2.66
CA GLN A 5 -16.89 -0.82 2.91
C GLN A 5 -17.90 -0.93 4.05
N TYR A 6 -18.58 -2.07 4.19
CA TYR A 6 -19.55 -2.31 5.25
C TYR A 6 -18.89 -2.23 6.64
N PHE A 7 -17.75 -2.88 6.85
CA PHE A 7 -17.00 -2.83 8.13
C PHE A 7 -16.43 -1.44 8.44
N SER A 8 -16.02 -0.69 7.41
CA SER A 8 -15.51 0.67 7.60
C SER A 8 -16.59 1.67 8.03
N VAL A 9 -17.88 1.40 7.73
CA VAL A 9 -19.02 2.24 8.16
C VAL A 9 -19.38 2.04 9.64
N TYR A 10 -19.12 0.87 10.21
CA TYR A 10 -19.38 0.60 11.64
C TYR A 10 -18.27 1.08 12.58
N GLY A 11 -17.16 1.65 12.07
CA GLY A 11 -16.01 2.07 12.87
C GLY A 11 -14.99 0.96 13.16
N TRP A 12 -15.18 -0.24 12.59
CA TRP A 12 -14.34 -1.42 12.79
C TRP A 12 -13.38 -1.63 11.63
N GLY A 13 -12.56 -0.61 11.31
CA GLY A 13 -11.64 -0.60 10.15
C GLY A 13 -10.70 -1.82 10.06
N GLY A 14 -9.42 -1.67 10.44
CA GLY A 14 -8.47 -2.79 10.40
C GLY A 14 -8.80 -3.94 11.36
N ILE A 15 -9.47 -3.62 12.48
CA ILE A 15 -9.86 -4.57 13.52
C ILE A 15 -10.91 -5.57 13.00
N GLY A 16 -11.86 -5.13 12.15
CA GLY A 16 -12.88 -6.01 11.59
C GLY A 16 -12.31 -7.06 10.63
N ILE A 17 -11.29 -6.68 9.86
CA ILE A 17 -10.59 -7.61 8.94
C ILE A 17 -9.86 -8.70 9.74
N GLY A 18 -9.20 -8.33 10.85
CA GLY A 18 -8.54 -9.28 11.74
C GLY A 18 -9.54 -10.23 12.44
N LEU A 19 -10.66 -9.68 12.94
CA LEU A 19 -11.70 -10.46 13.59
C LEU A 19 -12.39 -11.45 12.64
N CYS A 20 -12.71 -11.06 11.41
CA CYS A 20 -13.28 -11.99 10.42
C CYS A 20 -12.32 -13.14 10.09
N GLY A 21 -11.01 -12.87 9.99
CA GLY A 21 -10.01 -13.92 9.81
C GLY A 21 -9.95 -14.89 10.99
N GLY A 22 -9.93 -14.35 12.21
CA GLY A 22 -9.95 -15.15 13.44
C GLY A 22 -11.24 -15.95 13.63
N LEU A 23 -12.39 -15.37 13.29
CA LEU A 23 -13.69 -16.02 13.36
C LEU A 23 -13.80 -17.17 12.36
N GLY A 24 -13.27 -17.01 11.14
CA GLY A 24 -13.17 -18.08 10.16
C GLY A 24 -12.32 -19.25 10.65
N LEU A 25 -11.19 -18.96 11.31
CA LEU A 25 -10.33 -19.97 11.94
C LEU A 25 -11.03 -20.67 13.11
N ALA A 26 -11.76 -19.92 13.94
CA ALA A 26 -12.53 -20.45 15.07
C ALA A 26 -13.64 -21.41 14.59
N ILE A 27 -14.34 -21.06 13.51
CA ILE A 27 -15.39 -21.92 12.93
C ILE A 27 -14.79 -23.19 12.33
N LEU A 28 -13.64 -23.09 11.65
CA LEU A 28 -12.96 -24.25 11.06
C LEU A 28 -12.39 -25.22 12.13
N THR A 29 -11.84 -24.68 13.21
CA THR A 29 -11.22 -25.47 14.29
C THR A 29 -12.25 -26.03 15.27
N LEU A 30 -13.26 -25.25 15.67
CA LEU A 30 -14.30 -25.67 16.62
C LEU A 30 -15.48 -26.39 15.96
N GLY A 31 -15.81 -26.06 14.71
CA GLY A 31 -16.94 -26.62 13.98
C GLY A 31 -16.63 -27.88 13.17
N PHE A 32 -15.48 -27.93 12.49
CA PHE A 32 -15.05 -29.07 11.68
C PHE A 32 -13.99 -29.95 12.37
N GLY A 33 -13.56 -29.60 13.57
CA GLY A 33 -12.64 -30.42 14.39
C GLY A 33 -11.24 -30.57 13.80
N LEU A 34 -10.80 -29.66 12.92
CA LEU A 34 -9.43 -29.70 12.42
C LEU A 34 -8.42 -29.45 13.55
N PRO A 35 -7.28 -30.16 13.56
CA PRO A 35 -6.23 -29.93 14.55
C PRO A 35 -5.73 -28.49 14.44
N ILE A 36 -5.66 -27.81 15.58
CA ILE A 36 -5.13 -26.46 15.69
C ILE A 36 -3.66 -26.50 15.29
N GLY A 37 -3.35 -25.87 14.15
CA GLY A 37 -1.97 -25.72 13.68
C GLY A 37 -1.16 -24.81 14.61
N SER A 38 0.16 -24.84 14.44
CA SER A 38 1.09 -23.98 15.17
C SER A 38 0.77 -22.50 14.92
N PRO A 39 0.72 -21.64 15.96
CA PRO A 39 0.59 -20.20 15.76
C PRO A 39 1.71 -19.65 14.85
N PRO A 40 1.40 -18.84 13.84
CA PRO A 40 2.39 -18.36 12.87
C PRO A 40 3.20 -17.18 13.43
N VAL A 41 3.96 -17.42 14.50
CA VAL A 41 4.75 -16.39 15.21
C VAL A 41 5.80 -15.77 14.30
N ASP A 42 6.50 -16.58 13.49
CA ASP A 42 7.50 -16.09 12.53
C ASP A 42 6.92 -15.08 11.55
N VAL A 43 5.72 -15.36 11.03
CA VAL A 43 5.04 -14.46 10.08
C VAL A 43 4.64 -13.16 10.76
N ILE A 44 4.13 -13.22 11.99
CA ILE A 44 3.77 -12.03 12.77
C ILE A 44 5.01 -11.17 13.02
N LEU A 45 6.15 -11.77 13.38
CA LEU A 45 7.40 -11.07 13.59
C LEU A 45 7.91 -10.42 12.29
N ILE A 46 7.89 -11.13 11.16
CA ILE A 46 8.28 -10.59 9.85
C ILE A 46 7.43 -9.36 9.50
N ILE A 47 6.11 -9.43 9.64
CA ILE A 47 5.20 -8.31 9.36
C ILE A 47 5.51 -7.13 10.30
N MET A 48 5.68 -7.40 11.60
CA MET A 48 6.01 -6.37 12.59
C MET A 48 7.33 -5.67 12.26
N THR A 49 8.38 -6.41 11.91
CA THR A 49 9.67 -5.83 11.53
C THR A 49 9.56 -4.92 10.31
N VAL A 50 8.85 -5.35 9.26
CA VAL A 50 8.66 -4.54 8.04
C VAL A 50 7.82 -3.29 8.32
N VAL A 51 6.75 -3.40 9.12
CA VAL A 51 5.91 -2.25 9.48
C VAL A 51 6.68 -1.23 10.32
N VAL A 52 7.52 -1.68 11.28
CA VAL A 52 8.37 -0.80 12.08
C VAL A 52 9.43 -0.11 11.22
N ALA A 53 10.04 -0.83 10.27
CA ALA A 53 10.98 -0.23 9.33
C ALA A 53 10.29 0.83 8.43
N ALA A 54 9.09 0.52 7.93
CA ALA A 54 8.33 1.45 7.10
C ALA A 54 7.87 2.69 7.90
N SER A 55 7.43 2.53 9.14
CA SER A 55 7.03 3.65 10.01
C SER A 55 8.22 4.54 10.38
N ALA A 56 9.40 3.96 10.61
CA ALA A 56 10.64 4.71 10.81
C ALA A 56 11.03 5.52 9.56
N LEU A 57 10.93 4.93 8.35
CA LEU A 57 11.16 5.63 7.08
C LEU A 57 10.18 6.80 6.90
N GLN A 58 8.93 6.61 7.29
CA GLN A 58 7.87 7.61 7.19
C GLN A 58 8.08 8.74 8.21
N ALA A 59 8.45 8.41 9.45
CA ALA A 59 8.79 9.38 10.50
C ALA A 59 10.04 10.21 10.17
N ALA A 60 11.01 9.62 9.48
CA ALA A 60 12.21 10.32 9.02
C ALA A 60 11.98 11.23 7.79
N GLY A 61 10.77 11.28 7.23
CA GLY A 61 10.47 12.03 6.01
C GLY A 61 11.00 11.39 4.72
N GLY A 62 11.39 10.10 4.77
CA GLY A 62 11.94 9.38 3.62
C GLY A 62 10.95 9.25 2.45
N MET A 63 9.66 9.30 2.73
CA MET A 63 8.61 9.28 1.70
C MET A 63 8.60 10.56 0.86
N ASP A 64 8.75 11.73 1.49
CA ASP A 64 8.83 13.01 0.77
C ASP A 64 10.12 13.10 -0.07
N TYR A 65 11.21 12.53 0.42
CA TYR A 65 12.45 12.41 -0.34
C TYR A 65 12.27 11.55 -1.60
N LEU A 66 11.69 10.35 -1.47
CA LEU A 66 11.43 9.46 -2.61
C LEU A 66 10.50 10.11 -3.63
N VAL A 67 9.48 10.84 -3.17
CA VAL A 67 8.56 11.63 -4.00
C VAL A 67 9.31 12.70 -4.81
N ARG A 68 10.24 13.40 -4.18
CA ARG A 68 11.06 14.44 -4.82
C ARG A 68 12.03 13.87 -5.85
N VAL A 69 12.65 12.72 -5.56
CA VAL A 69 13.52 11.99 -6.48
C VAL A 69 12.73 11.45 -7.68
N ALA A 70 11.58 10.84 -7.44
CA ALA A 70 10.68 10.37 -8.49
C ALA A 70 10.22 11.52 -9.41
N GLY A 71 9.89 12.67 -8.82
CA GLY A 71 9.57 13.90 -9.56
C GLY A 71 10.72 14.38 -10.45
N ALA A 72 11.95 14.36 -9.95
CA ALA A 72 13.14 14.72 -10.73
C ALA A 72 13.42 13.73 -11.87
N PHE A 73 13.24 12.43 -11.63
CA PHE A 73 13.46 11.38 -12.62
C PHE A 73 12.44 11.47 -13.77
N MET A 74 11.17 11.72 -13.46
CA MET A 74 10.11 11.94 -14.46
C MET A 74 10.33 13.21 -15.30
N ARG A 75 10.90 14.28 -14.71
CA ARG A 75 11.21 15.53 -15.45
C ARG A 75 12.31 15.34 -16.50
N ARG A 76 13.24 14.41 -16.28
CA ARG A 76 14.35 14.12 -17.22
C ARG A 76 13.88 13.41 -18.49
N ASN A 77 12.84 12.58 -18.44
CA ASN A 77 12.38 11.77 -19.57
C ASN A 77 10.84 11.84 -19.79
N PRO A 78 10.30 13.01 -20.20
CA PRO A 78 8.86 13.25 -20.29
C PRO A 78 8.12 12.45 -21.37
N LYS A 79 8.84 11.80 -22.31
CA LYS A 79 8.24 10.91 -23.32
C LYS A 79 7.82 9.55 -22.77
N TYR A 80 8.44 9.06 -21.69
CA TYR A 80 8.24 7.68 -21.20
C TYR A 80 7.53 7.60 -19.83
N ILE A 81 6.84 8.66 -19.41
CA ILE A 81 6.18 8.74 -18.10
C ILE A 81 5.17 7.60 -17.86
N ASN A 82 4.44 7.14 -18.87
CA ASN A 82 3.48 6.03 -18.71
C ASN A 82 4.14 4.69 -18.34
N ILE A 83 5.44 4.52 -18.63
CA ILE A 83 6.20 3.33 -18.27
C ILE A 83 7.00 3.59 -16.98
N ILE A 84 7.61 4.77 -16.87
CA ILE A 84 8.44 5.15 -15.72
C ILE A 84 7.61 5.25 -14.43
N ALA A 85 6.40 5.81 -14.50
CA ALA A 85 5.55 5.97 -13.32
C ALA A 85 5.17 4.65 -12.65
N PRO A 86 4.61 3.63 -13.35
CA PRO A 86 4.32 2.36 -12.72
C PRO A 86 5.58 1.63 -12.25
N VAL A 87 6.71 1.74 -12.97
CA VAL A 87 7.98 1.12 -12.54
C VAL A 87 8.46 1.70 -11.21
N ILE A 88 8.42 3.02 -11.03
CA ILE A 88 8.80 3.65 -9.76
C ILE A 88 7.86 3.22 -8.63
N THR A 89 6.56 3.20 -8.87
CA THR A 89 5.57 2.74 -7.89
C THR A 89 5.82 1.28 -7.51
N TRP A 90 6.10 0.41 -8.47
CA TRP A 90 6.39 -1.01 -8.23
C TRP A 90 7.67 -1.19 -7.40
N THR A 91 8.74 -0.48 -7.75
CA THR A 91 9.99 -0.50 -6.98
C THR A 91 9.79 0.02 -5.55
N MET A 92 9.01 1.09 -5.37
CA MET A 92 8.66 1.59 -4.04
C MET A 92 7.82 0.59 -3.25
N THR A 93 6.85 -0.09 -3.87
CA THR A 93 6.04 -1.12 -3.21
C THR A 93 6.87 -2.32 -2.79
N ILE A 94 7.83 -2.75 -3.62
CA ILE A 94 8.76 -3.84 -3.25
C ILE A 94 9.65 -3.42 -2.08
N MET A 95 10.21 -2.22 -2.11
CA MET A 95 11.06 -1.74 -1.01
C MET A 95 10.31 -1.53 0.30
N ALA A 96 9.09 -0.99 0.24
CA ALA A 96 8.29 -0.71 1.43
C ALA A 96 7.43 -1.90 1.88
N GLY A 97 7.34 -2.96 1.08
CA GLY A 97 6.57 -4.18 1.35
C GLY A 97 5.05 -3.99 1.42
N THR A 98 4.52 -2.78 1.14
CA THR A 98 3.10 -2.46 1.33
C THR A 98 2.55 -1.53 0.24
N GLY A 99 1.25 -1.66 -0.04
CA GLY A 99 0.53 -0.78 -0.95
C GLY A 99 0.30 0.64 -0.41
N PHE A 100 0.61 0.91 0.86
CA PHE A 100 0.39 2.24 1.46
C PHE A 100 1.21 3.33 0.77
N ILE A 101 2.36 2.95 0.20
CA ILE A 101 3.25 3.90 -0.46
C ILE A 101 2.66 4.45 -1.77
N VAL A 102 1.70 3.74 -2.37
CA VAL A 102 0.99 4.15 -3.60
C VAL A 102 0.17 5.42 -3.35
N PHE A 103 -0.37 5.57 -2.14
CA PHE A 103 -1.11 6.80 -1.76
C PHE A 103 -0.20 8.03 -1.79
N SER A 104 1.10 7.87 -1.51
CA SER A 104 2.10 8.93 -1.57
C SER A 104 2.49 9.26 -3.03
N THR A 105 2.46 8.27 -3.92
CA THR A 105 2.84 8.44 -5.35
C THR A 105 1.70 8.96 -6.21
N LEU A 106 0.44 8.68 -5.84
CA LEU A 106 -0.75 9.15 -6.55
C LEU A 106 -0.79 10.68 -6.79
N PRO A 107 -0.55 11.55 -5.79
CA PRO A 107 -0.57 13.00 -6.01
C PRO A 107 0.52 13.47 -6.97
N LEU A 108 1.68 12.82 -7.03
CA LEU A 108 2.72 13.13 -8.03
C LEU A 108 2.25 12.85 -9.45
N LEU A 109 1.63 11.68 -9.65
CA LEU A 109 1.11 11.28 -10.95
C LEU A 109 0.02 12.25 -11.40
N LEU A 110 -0.90 12.61 -10.49
CA LEU A 110 -1.96 13.59 -10.74
C LEU A 110 -1.38 14.97 -11.10
N ARG A 111 -0.30 15.40 -10.43
CA ARG A 111 0.37 16.67 -10.75
C ARG A 111 0.94 16.70 -12.17
N TRP A 112 1.48 15.57 -12.62
CA TRP A 112 1.96 15.39 -14.00
C TRP A 112 0.86 15.27 -15.04
N LEU A 113 -0.21 14.52 -14.74
CA LEU A 113 -1.38 14.42 -15.61
C LEU A 113 -2.02 15.80 -15.79
N LYS A 114 -2.13 16.56 -14.69
CA LYS A 114 -2.66 17.92 -14.72
C LYS A 114 -1.82 18.86 -15.59
N SER A 115 -0.49 18.77 -15.52
CA SER A 115 0.38 19.61 -16.36
C SER A 115 0.35 19.24 -17.86
N ARG A 116 -0.08 18.02 -18.23
CA ARG A 116 -0.20 17.57 -19.63
C ARG A 116 -1.57 17.88 -20.23
N VAL A 117 -2.65 17.64 -19.48
CA VAL A 117 -4.03 17.77 -19.98
C VAL A 117 -4.52 19.21 -19.95
N PHE A 118 -4.17 19.99 -18.91
CA PHE A 118 -4.71 21.35 -18.75
C PHE A 118 -3.84 22.44 -19.39
N VAL A 119 -2.56 22.17 -19.71
CA VAL A 119 -1.68 23.11 -20.40
C VAL A 119 -1.74 22.95 -21.93
N HIS A 120 -2.24 21.81 -22.43
CA HIS A 120 -2.51 21.59 -23.85
C HIS A 120 -3.93 20.99 -24.01
N PRO A 121 -4.99 21.82 -23.92
CA PRO A 121 -6.33 21.39 -24.29
C PRO A 121 -6.38 21.30 -25.83
N GLY A 122 -6.04 20.13 -26.41
CA GLY A 122 -6.21 19.92 -27.85
C GLY A 122 -5.11 19.16 -28.57
N ARG A 123 -4.90 17.90 -28.19
CA ARG A 123 -4.74 16.83 -29.19
C ARG A 123 -5.62 15.66 -28.79
#